data_AF-A0A2D5Z9Y4-F1
#
_entry.id   AF-A0A2D5Z9Y4-F1
#
_cell.length_a   1.000
_cell.length_b   1.000
_cell.length_c   1.000
_cell.angle_alpha   90.00
_cell.angle_beta   90.00
_cell.angle_gamma   90.00
#
_symmetry.space_group_name_H-M   'P 1'
#
loop_
_entity.id
_entity.type
_entity.pdbx_description
1 polymer ?
#
loop_
_entity_poly.entity_id
_entity_poly.type
_entity_poly.pdbx_seq_one_letter_code
_entity_poly.pdbx_strand_id
1 'polypeptide(L)'
;MGGVIVLVVQQDSLSYENCFIAGEGDNRVLMSKDPDRIRAMVESMVETGRMSGGYMMSIGNHIPFNVPPEAMKRYLDPSAELAHR
;
A
#
# COMPACT_ATOMS: atom_id res chain seq x y z
N MET A 1 15.60 -1.45 18.57
CA MET A 1 14.25 -1.22 18.00
C MET A 1 14.42 -1.23 16.48
N GLY A 2 14.33 -2.42 15.89
CA GLY A 2 14.69 -2.64 14.49
C GLY A 2 13.54 -2.25 13.56
N GLY A 3 13.79 -1.30 12.67
CA GLY A 3 12.89 -1.03 11.54
C GLY A 3 12.99 -2.17 10.55
N VAL A 4 11.87 -2.83 10.26
CA VAL A 4 11.78 -3.80 9.18
C VAL A 4 11.71 -3.01 7.87
N ILE A 5 12.82 -2.90 7.18
CA ILE A 5 12.84 -2.49 5.77
C ILE A 5 12.50 -3.74 4.97
N VAL A 6 11.26 -3.85 4.52
CA VAL A 6 10.90 -4.90 3.56
C VAL A 6 11.36 -4.43 2.19
N LEU A 7 12.34 -5.13 1.63
CA LEU A 7 12.78 -4.96 0.26
C LEU A 7 11.69 -5.51 -0.66
N VAL A 8 11.01 -4.64 -1.41
CA VAL A 8 10.05 -5.00 -2.45
C VAL A 8 10.79 -5.07 -3.78
N VAL A 9 10.72 -6.22 -4.46
CA VAL A 9 11.15 -6.35 -5.85
C VAL A 9 10.03 -5.76 -6.71
N GLN A 10 10.21 -4.52 -7.18
CA GLN A 10 9.33 -3.93 -8.18
C GLN A 10 9.67 -4.59 -9.53
N GLN A 11 8.74 -5.35 -10.12
CA GLN A 11 8.97 -5.96 -11.43
C GLN A 11 7.77 -5.79 -12.36
N ASP A 12 8.04 -5.09 -13.47
CA ASP A 12 7.25 -5.12 -14.69
C ASP A 12 7.17 -6.55 -15.23
N SER A 13 5.92 -7.00 -15.46
CA SER A 13 5.52 -8.10 -16.34
C SER A 13 6.41 -9.35 -16.35
N LEU A 14 5.99 -10.43 -15.70
CA LEU A 14 6.14 -11.83 -16.16
C LEU A 14 5.30 -12.74 -15.23
N SER A 15 4.52 -13.62 -15.83
CA SER A 15 3.59 -14.53 -15.13
C SER A 15 4.33 -15.53 -14.26
N TYR A 16 4.39 -15.27 -12.96
CA TYR A 16 4.84 -16.25 -11.97
C TYR A 16 3.68 -16.56 -11.00
N GLU A 17 3.38 -17.85 -10.88
CA GLU A 17 2.23 -18.41 -10.16
C GLU A 17 2.19 -18.01 -8.66
N ASN A 18 3.32 -17.59 -8.10
CA ASN A 18 3.48 -17.23 -6.68
C ASN A 18 4.20 -15.88 -6.51
N CYS A 19 3.82 -14.85 -7.28
CA CYS A 19 4.37 -13.51 -7.10
C CYS A 19 3.88 -12.88 -5.80
N PHE A 20 4.81 -12.44 -4.96
CA PHE A 20 4.54 -11.59 -3.81
C PHE A 20 4.67 -10.13 -4.25
N ILE A 21 3.55 -9.42 -4.32
CA ILE A 21 3.51 -8.02 -4.77
C ILE A 21 3.64 -7.13 -3.55
N ALA A 22 4.23 -5.95 -3.70
CA ALA A 22 4.18 -4.95 -2.65
C ALA A 22 4.24 -3.54 -3.22
N GLY A 23 3.72 -2.59 -2.47
CA GLY A 23 3.63 -1.20 -2.94
C GLY A 23 2.37 -0.92 -3.76
N GLU A 24 2.40 0.13 -4.58
CA GLU A 24 1.30 0.75 -5.37
C GLU A 24 0.62 1.96 -4.75
N GLY A 25 0.67 2.16 -3.43
CA GLY A 25 0.11 3.36 -2.83
C GLY A 25 0.84 4.64 -3.31
N ASP A 26 0.10 5.75 -3.47
CA ASP A 26 0.65 7.02 -3.92
C ASP A 26 0.57 8.09 -2.82
N ASN A 27 1.72 8.64 -2.39
CA ASN A 27 1.77 9.73 -1.43
C ASN A 27 0.94 10.95 -1.85
N ARG A 28 0.73 11.20 -3.15
CA ARG A 28 -0.06 12.34 -3.63
C ARG A 28 -1.54 12.19 -3.23
N VAL A 29 -2.02 10.96 -3.10
CA VAL A 29 -3.34 10.65 -2.56
C VAL A 29 -3.39 10.95 -1.07
N LEU A 30 -2.36 10.58 -0.29
CA LEU A 30 -2.27 10.93 1.13
C LEU A 30 -2.23 12.46 1.33
N MET A 31 -1.45 13.16 0.50
CA MET A 31 -1.32 14.60 0.52
C MET A 31 -2.61 15.33 0.14
N SER A 32 -3.54 14.67 -0.56
CA SER A 32 -4.86 15.25 -0.89
C SER A 32 -5.78 15.38 0.32
N LYS A 33 -5.51 14.63 1.41
CA LYS A 33 -6.33 14.55 2.64
C LYS A 33 -7.78 14.07 2.43
N ASP A 34 -8.12 13.66 1.22
CA ASP A 34 -9.45 13.19 0.87
C ASP A 34 -9.65 11.76 1.43
N PRO A 35 -10.54 11.58 2.42
CA PRO A 35 -10.75 10.29 3.05
C PRO A 35 -11.26 9.23 2.07
N ASP A 36 -12.11 9.61 1.12
CA ASP A 36 -12.72 8.69 0.17
C ASP A 36 -11.69 8.24 -0.85
N ARG A 37 -10.85 9.17 -1.31
CA ARG A 37 -9.74 8.85 -2.22
C ARG A 37 -8.68 7.96 -1.57
N ILE A 38 -8.37 8.19 -0.29
CA ILE A 38 -7.43 7.34 0.47
C ILE A 38 -8.01 5.94 0.64
N ARG A 39 -9.30 5.83 0.97
CA ARG A 39 -9.97 4.53 1.09
C ARG A 39 -10.01 3.78 -0.25
N ALA A 40 -10.41 4.45 -1.32
CA ALA A 40 -10.44 3.85 -2.66
C ALA A 40 -9.07 3.35 -3.11
N MET A 41 -8.00 4.05 -2.77
CA MET A 41 -6.62 3.59 -3.01
C MET A 41 -6.33 2.28 -2.26
N VAL A 42 -6.68 2.19 -0.97
CA VAL A 42 -6.49 0.96 -0.18
C VAL A 42 -7.33 -0.19 -0.73
N GLU A 43 -8.58 0.06 -1.12
CA GLU A 43 -9.45 -0.96 -1.73
C GLU A 43 -8.89 -1.48 -3.07
N SER A 44 -8.32 -0.60 -3.90
CA SER A 44 -7.63 -1.01 -5.12
C SER A 44 -6.41 -1.89 -4.83
N MET A 45 -5.61 -1.54 -3.82
CA MET A 45 -4.45 -2.32 -3.39
C MET A 45 -4.84 -3.71 -2.87
N VAL A 46 -5.97 -3.81 -2.14
CA VAL A 46 -6.54 -5.10 -1.70
C VAL A 46 -6.92 -5.96 -2.91
N GLU A 47 -7.57 -5.37 -3.91
CA GLU A 47 -7.99 -6.11 -5.10
C GLU A 47 -6.76 -6.64 -5.89
N THR A 48 -5.73 -5.82 -6.06
CA THR A 48 -4.43 -6.27 -6.60
C THR A 48 -3.88 -7.43 -5.77
N GLY A 49 -3.93 -7.34 -4.44
CA GLY A 49 -3.42 -8.40 -3.57
C GLY A 49 -4.21 -9.72 -3.63
N ARG A 50 -5.50 -9.70 -3.94
CA ARG A 50 -6.31 -10.91 -4.17
C ARG A 50 -5.94 -11.64 -5.45
N MET A 51 -5.37 -10.93 -6.41
CA MET A 51 -4.91 -11.50 -7.68
C MET A 51 -3.52 -12.14 -7.57
N SER A 52 -2.83 -12.00 -6.43
CA SER A 52 -1.47 -12.51 -6.21
C SER A 52 -1.42 -13.57 -5.10
N GLY A 53 -0.31 -14.31 -5.02
CA GLY A 53 -0.04 -15.29 -3.96
C GLY A 53 0.38 -14.65 -2.63
N GLY A 54 0.32 -13.31 -2.54
CA GLY A 54 0.70 -12.53 -1.37
C GLY A 54 0.91 -11.06 -1.73
N TYR A 55 0.56 -10.17 -0.80
CA TYR A 55 0.62 -8.72 -1.02
C TYR A 55 1.05 -7.98 0.25
N MET A 56 2.10 -7.17 0.16
CA MET A 56 2.45 -6.22 1.22
C MET A 56 1.99 -4.82 0.82
N MET A 57 1.00 -4.32 1.56
CA MET A 57 0.57 -2.93 1.46
C MET A 57 1.72 -1.99 1.82
N SER A 58 2.12 -1.19 0.85
CA SER A 58 3.04 -0.08 1.03
C SER A 58 2.65 1.06 0.11
N ILE A 59 3.06 2.27 0.47
CA ILE A 59 3.14 3.35 -0.49
C ILE A 59 4.32 3.03 -1.42
N GLY A 60 4.05 2.91 -2.72
CA GLY A 60 5.05 2.56 -3.74
C GLY A 60 6.01 3.71 -4.05
N ASN A 61 5.71 4.92 -3.56
CA ASN A 61 6.63 6.04 -3.56
C ASN A 61 7.03 6.44 -2.13
N HIS A 62 8.05 7.29 -2.03
CA HIS A 62 8.52 7.83 -0.75
C HIS A 62 7.38 8.56 -0.01
N ILE A 63 7.22 8.29 1.28
CA ILE A 63 6.31 9.02 2.18
C ILE A 63 7.10 10.20 2.77
N PRO A 64 6.85 11.45 2.32
CA PRO A 64 7.59 12.60 2.85
C PRO A 64 7.15 12.96 4.27
N PHE A 65 8.07 13.60 5.02
CA PHE A 65 7.86 13.97 6.42
C PHE A 65 6.67 14.92 6.65
N ASN A 66 6.23 15.60 5.58
CA ASN A 66 5.12 16.54 5.62
C ASN A 66 3.76 15.89 5.32
N VAL A 67 3.70 14.56 5.16
CA VAL A 67 2.43 13.85 5.08
C VAL A 67 1.66 14.08 6.39
N PRO A 68 0.41 14.55 6.31
CA PRO A 68 -0.40 14.81 7.50
C PRO A 68 -0.64 13.51 8.29
N PRO A 69 -0.46 13.49 9.63
CA PRO A 69 -0.68 12.30 10.45
C PRO A 69 -2.09 11.72 10.29
N GLU A 70 -3.10 12.58 10.09
CA GLU A 70 -4.47 12.14 9.87
C GLU A 70 -4.65 11.39 8.55
N ALA A 71 -3.87 11.71 7.51
CA ALA A 71 -3.89 10.99 6.24
C ALA A 71 -3.24 9.62 6.38
N MET A 72 -2.14 9.52 7.14
CA MET A 72 -1.52 8.24 7.47
C MET A 72 -2.46 7.33 8.25
N LYS A 73 -3.17 7.87 9.26
CA LYS A 73 -4.17 7.08 10.01
C LYS A 73 -5.28 6.55 9.10
N ARG A 74 -5.81 7.38 8.19
CA ARG A 74 -6.83 6.98 7.20
C ARG A 74 -6.35 5.93 6.20
N TYR A 75 -5.05 5.79 6.00
CA TYR A 75 -4.46 4.72 5.22
C TYR A 75 -4.29 3.44 6.06
N LEU A 76 -3.73 3.56 7.26
CA LEU A 76 -3.39 2.43 8.12
C LEU A 76 -4.61 1.70 8.70
N ASP A 77 -5.66 2.44 9.06
CA ASP A 77 -6.89 1.86 9.61
C ASP A 77 -7.55 0.87 8.63
N PRO A 78 -7.92 1.26 7.40
CA PRO A 78 -8.50 0.32 6.44
C PRO A 78 -7.48 -0.71 5.95
N SER A 79 -6.18 -0.39 5.92
CA SER A 79 -5.16 -1.41 5.62
C SER A 79 -5.17 -2.53 6.67
N ALA A 80 -5.29 -2.20 7.95
CA ALA A 80 -5.37 -3.20 9.01
C ALA A 80 -6.70 -3.98 9.00
N GLU A 81 -7.80 -3.34 8.59
CA GLU A 81 -9.12 -3.97 8.46
C GLU A 81 -9.20 -4.93 7.26
N LEU A 82 -8.71 -4.48 6.10
CA LEU A 82 -8.94 -5.12 4.81
C LEU A 82 -7.78 -6.03 4.36
N ALA A 83 -6.56 -5.78 4.84
CA ALA A 83 -5.42 -6.66 4.54
C ALA A 83 -5.49 -7.92 5.40
N HIS A 84 -5.74 -9.07 4.78
CA HIS A 84 -5.56 -10.35 5.46
C HIS A 84 -5.17 -11.49 4.51
N ARG A 85 -4.13 -12.21 4.97
CA ARG A 85 -3.52 -13.50 4.58
C ARG A 85 -3.70 -14.01 3.15
#